data_AF-A0A7W9CC19-F1
#
_entry.id   AF-A0A7W9CC19-F1
#
_cell.length_a   1.000
_cell.length_b   1.000
_cell.length_c   1.000
_cell.angle_alpha   90.00
_cell.angle_beta   90.00
_cell.angle_gamma   90.00
#
_symmetry.space_group_name_H-M   'P 1'
#
loop_
_entity.id
_entity.type
_entity.pdbx_description
1 polymer ?
#
loop_
_entity_poly.entity_id
_entity_poly.type
_entity_poly.pdbx_seq_one_letter_code
_entity_poly.pdbx_strand_id
1 'polypeptide(L)'
;MDGFAAVDFGFAREVLQRGIAALFLVAFVSSLNQFRPLLGERGLLPALELLEWAASSSSRGRMLRPTVFTRIRYTDRRLVALCWAGIIVSAALIAGIPQLAPPWVPMACFLLLWLGYMSISSIGQTFYGFGWEMLLLEAGFLAAFLGSNDQPPPTVVIVLFWWLLFRLEFGAGMIKIRGGREWRDLTALTYHHETQPMPGPLSRQAHLLPRWFHKGEVLGNHFAQLVVPFFLFAPILGLFLPGPVPAVVGAVAAAIVIATQLWLVLTGNFAWLNWATIVIAFSGIGVPAASAVPVELPIPWVVITSFVGILYVALSWPALRNLFAHRQLMNASFNRWQLANAYGAFGTVTKERIEIVVEGTTEEDPDAADWREYAFKGKPGDVRRVPRQFAPYHLRLDWLMWFLPLGRSLDDWFTAFVVRLLEADPPTLALLHRDPFDGARPRWVRAVSYRYRFSTRAEKRATGDVWVRERRRIVLGPVGLR
;
A
#
# COMPACT_ATOMS: atom_id res chain seq x y z
N MET A 1 -22.56 -8.29 -21.11
CA MET A 1 -22.59 -9.35 -20.07
C MET A 1 -23.72 -10.30 -20.39
N ASP A 2 -23.44 -11.61 -20.36
CA ASP A 2 -24.42 -12.66 -20.65
C ASP A 2 -24.56 -13.57 -19.43
N GLY A 3 -25.38 -13.14 -18.46
CA GLY A 3 -25.60 -13.84 -17.19
C GLY A 3 -24.30 -14.09 -16.42
N PHE A 4 -23.79 -15.32 -16.51
CA PHE A 4 -22.58 -15.77 -15.81
C PHE A 4 -21.27 -15.36 -16.50
N ALA A 5 -21.29 -15.04 -17.80
CA ALA A 5 -20.11 -14.69 -18.58
C ALA A 5 -20.04 -13.17 -18.86
N ALA A 6 -18.95 -12.53 -18.42
CA ALA A 6 -18.68 -11.12 -18.70
C ALA A 6 -17.86 -10.98 -19.99
N VAL A 7 -18.45 -11.36 -21.12
CA VAL A 7 -17.78 -11.43 -22.45
C VAL A 7 -17.06 -10.13 -22.86
N ASP A 8 -17.61 -8.97 -22.51
CA ASP A 8 -17.02 -7.65 -22.83
C ASP A 8 -15.84 -7.28 -21.91
N PHE A 9 -15.55 -8.06 -20.87
CA PHE A 9 -14.56 -7.73 -19.84
C PHE A 9 -13.24 -8.49 -20.00
N GLY A 10 -12.97 -9.05 -21.18
CA GLY A 10 -11.69 -9.71 -21.48
C GLY A 10 -10.48 -8.79 -21.29
N PHE A 11 -10.58 -7.53 -21.73
CA PHE A 11 -9.53 -6.53 -21.51
C PHE A 11 -9.32 -6.24 -20.02
N ALA A 12 -10.41 -6.08 -19.26
CA ALA A 12 -10.35 -5.90 -17.82
C ALA A 12 -9.63 -7.05 -17.12
N ARG A 13 -9.92 -8.31 -17.50
CA ARG A 13 -9.20 -9.48 -16.97
C ARG A 13 -7.70 -9.37 -17.19
N GLU A 14 -7.25 -9.07 -18.41
CA GLU A 14 -5.82 -9.00 -18.70
C GLU A 14 -5.11 -7.94 -17.85
N VAL A 15 -5.71 -6.75 -17.73
CA VAL A 15 -5.15 -5.68 -16.89
C VAL A 15 -5.14 -6.07 -15.42
N LEU A 16 -6.23 -6.68 -14.92
CA LEU A 16 -6.33 -7.14 -13.53
C LEU A 16 -5.28 -8.20 -13.23
N GLN A 17 -5.21 -9.28 -14.01
CA GLN A 17 -4.26 -10.37 -13.75
C GLN A 17 -2.82 -9.89 -13.87
N ARG A 18 -2.43 -9.26 -14.98
CA ARG A 18 -1.04 -8.83 -15.20
C ARG A 18 -0.66 -7.70 -14.26
N GLY A 19 -1.56 -6.75 -14.02
CA GLY A 19 -1.35 -5.63 -13.10
C GLY A 19 -1.18 -6.10 -11.66
N ILE A 20 -2.06 -6.97 -11.16
CA ILE A 20 -1.95 -7.51 -9.79
C ILE A 20 -0.68 -8.37 -9.65
N ALA A 21 -0.33 -9.17 -10.66
CA ALA A 21 0.93 -9.91 -10.67
C ALA A 21 2.16 -8.97 -10.64
N ALA A 22 2.14 -7.86 -11.37
CA ALA A 22 3.18 -6.83 -11.30
C ALA A 22 3.32 -6.22 -9.90
N LEU A 23 2.20 -5.99 -9.21
CA LEU A 23 2.22 -5.50 -7.83
C LEU A 23 2.76 -6.55 -6.84
N PHE A 24 2.43 -7.84 -7.02
CA PHE A 24 3.08 -8.91 -6.25
C PHE A 24 4.58 -8.96 -6.50
N LEU A 25 5.03 -8.82 -7.75
CA LEU A 25 6.45 -8.77 -8.07
C LEU A 25 7.15 -7.65 -7.29
N VAL A 26 6.61 -6.43 -7.33
CA VAL A 26 7.15 -5.28 -6.56
C VAL A 26 7.16 -5.59 -5.06
N ALA A 27 6.09 -6.20 -4.53
CA ALA A 27 5.96 -6.53 -3.12
C ALA A 27 7.01 -7.58 -2.68
N PHE A 28 7.21 -8.66 -3.46
CA PHE A 28 8.24 -9.67 -3.17
C PHE A 28 9.67 -9.12 -3.32
N VAL A 29 9.93 -8.26 -4.31
CA VAL A 29 11.23 -7.55 -4.43
C VAL A 29 11.45 -6.64 -3.21
N SER A 30 10.42 -5.93 -2.77
CA SER A 30 10.49 -5.12 -1.54
C SER A 30 10.82 -5.97 -0.32
N SER A 31 10.17 -7.12 -0.16
CA SER A 31 10.45 -8.07 0.93
C SER A 31 11.86 -8.65 0.84
N LEU A 32 12.32 -9.06 -0.35
CA LEU A 32 13.66 -9.60 -0.55
C LEU A 32 14.76 -8.61 -0.12
N ASN A 33 14.55 -7.33 -0.41
CA ASN A 33 15.51 -6.27 -0.15
C ASN A 33 15.48 -5.75 1.29
N GLN A 34 14.32 -5.77 1.95
CA GLN A 34 14.14 -5.06 3.22
C GLN A 34 13.75 -5.96 4.39
N PHE A 35 13.16 -7.13 4.17
CA PHE A 35 12.60 -7.91 5.28
C PHE A 35 13.69 -8.39 6.25
N ARG A 36 14.83 -8.87 5.77
CA ARG A 36 15.91 -9.41 6.64
C ARG A 36 16.43 -8.40 7.68
N PRO A 37 16.86 -7.18 7.30
CA PRO A 37 17.27 -6.20 8.31
C PRO A 37 16.12 -5.67 9.18
N LEU A 38 14.87 -5.71 8.71
CA LEU A 38 13.73 -5.21 9.50
C LEU A 38 13.16 -6.26 10.48
N LEU A 39 13.04 -7.50 10.04
CA LEU A 39 12.24 -8.56 10.67
C LEU A 39 12.89 -9.95 10.56
N GLY A 40 14.09 -10.05 9.98
CA GLY A 40 14.80 -11.32 9.83
C GLY A 40 15.29 -11.89 11.16
N GLU A 41 16.12 -12.93 11.10
CA GLU A 41 16.66 -13.61 12.30
C GLU A 41 17.39 -12.65 13.26
N ARG A 42 17.93 -11.54 12.73
CA ARG A 42 18.61 -10.47 13.49
C ARG A 42 18.04 -9.08 13.18
N GLY A 43 16.79 -9.02 12.73
CA GLY A 43 16.16 -7.75 12.32
C GLY A 43 15.87 -6.81 13.49
N LEU A 44 15.34 -5.63 13.19
CA LEU A 44 14.88 -4.65 14.18
C LEU A 44 13.75 -5.18 15.08
N LEU A 45 12.86 -6.00 14.50
CA LEU A 45 11.79 -6.71 15.21
C LEU A 45 11.80 -8.18 14.74
N PRO A 46 12.63 -9.05 15.30
CA PRO A 46 12.81 -10.41 14.77
C PRO A 46 11.50 -11.20 14.67
N ALA A 47 11.18 -11.73 13.50
CA ALA A 47 9.96 -12.50 13.27
C ALA A 47 9.90 -13.81 14.08
N LEU A 48 11.07 -14.33 14.49
CA LEU A 48 11.16 -15.51 15.35
C LEU A 48 10.49 -15.28 16.71
N GLU A 49 10.69 -14.10 17.31
CA GLU A 49 10.09 -13.77 18.61
C GLU A 49 8.55 -13.78 18.53
N LEU A 50 7.99 -13.25 17.43
CA LEU A 50 6.55 -13.31 17.18
C LEU A 50 6.05 -14.75 16.99
N LEU A 51 6.80 -15.57 16.25
CA LEU A 51 6.43 -16.96 16.00
C LEU A 51 6.49 -17.80 17.29
N GLU A 52 7.50 -17.59 18.14
CA GLU A 52 7.63 -18.23 19.45
C GLU A 52 6.51 -17.78 20.40
N TRP A 53 6.20 -16.48 20.43
CA TRP A 53 5.04 -15.96 21.16
C TRP A 53 3.74 -16.61 20.67
N ALA A 54 3.54 -16.74 19.36
CA ALA A 54 2.35 -17.38 18.79
C ALA A 54 2.28 -18.88 19.12
N ALA A 55 3.42 -19.56 19.20
CA ALA A 55 3.52 -20.97 19.56
C ALA A 55 3.28 -21.24 21.06
N SER A 56 3.49 -20.24 21.92
CA SER A 56 3.36 -20.41 23.38
C SER A 56 1.96 -20.76 23.88
N SER A 57 0.90 -20.53 23.08
CA SER A 57 -0.45 -21.01 23.38
C SER A 57 -1.34 -21.12 22.14
N SER A 58 -2.33 -22.00 22.18
CA SER A 58 -3.32 -22.14 21.10
C SER A 58 -4.17 -20.88 20.89
N SER A 59 -4.39 -20.06 21.93
CA SER A 59 -5.08 -18.78 21.81
C SER A 59 -4.24 -17.75 21.06
N ARG A 60 -2.94 -17.64 21.37
CA ARG A 60 -2.01 -16.72 20.68
C ARG A 60 -1.78 -17.15 19.24
N GLY A 61 -1.64 -18.45 18.97
CA GLY A 61 -1.55 -18.98 17.61
C GLY A 61 -2.78 -18.68 16.74
N ARG A 62 -3.96 -18.49 17.35
CA ARG A 62 -5.17 -18.05 16.64
C ARG A 62 -5.17 -16.55 16.31
N MET A 63 -4.40 -15.73 17.03
CA MET A 63 -4.24 -14.30 16.75
C MET A 63 -3.32 -14.05 15.56
N LEU A 64 -2.32 -14.92 15.34
CA LEU A 64 -1.46 -14.84 14.17
C LEU A 64 -2.26 -15.16 12.90
N ARG A 65 -2.06 -14.35 11.87
CA ARG A 65 -2.61 -14.60 10.54
C ARG A 65 -1.92 -15.83 9.91
N PRO A 66 -2.56 -16.53 8.95
CA PRO A 66 -1.97 -17.70 8.32
C PRO A 66 -0.58 -17.43 7.76
N THR A 67 0.37 -18.32 8.05
CA THR A 67 1.71 -18.28 7.48
C THR A 67 2.30 -19.67 7.39
N VAL A 68 3.00 -19.97 6.30
CA VAL A 68 3.73 -21.24 6.16
C VAL A 68 4.80 -21.41 7.24
N PHE A 69 5.27 -20.30 7.84
CA PHE A 69 6.34 -20.31 8.83
C PHE A 69 5.93 -20.86 10.21
N THR A 70 4.64 -21.14 10.41
CA THR A 70 4.15 -21.90 11.58
C THR A 70 4.32 -23.41 11.42
N ARG A 71 4.38 -23.91 10.18
CA ARG A 71 4.57 -25.33 9.87
C ARG A 71 6.01 -25.64 9.48
N ILE A 72 6.68 -24.69 8.87
CA ILE A 72 8.06 -24.78 8.42
C ILE A 72 8.86 -23.73 9.19
N ARG A 73 9.88 -24.15 9.95
CA ARG A 73 10.71 -23.20 10.73
C ARG A 73 11.17 -22.01 9.88
N TYR A 74 10.96 -20.79 10.37
CA TYR A 74 11.46 -19.59 9.71
C TYR A 74 12.99 -19.58 9.70
N THR A 75 13.57 -19.20 8.55
CA THR A 75 14.97 -18.78 8.40
C THR A 75 15.04 -17.73 7.29
N ASP A 76 16.03 -16.86 7.33
CA ASP A 76 16.22 -15.83 6.29
C ASP A 76 16.41 -16.45 4.89
N ARG A 77 17.04 -17.63 4.82
CA ARG A 77 17.19 -18.38 3.55
C ARG A 77 15.85 -18.84 2.98
N ARG A 78 14.95 -19.35 3.83
CA ARG A 78 13.61 -19.80 3.41
C ARG A 78 12.74 -18.63 2.98
N LEU A 79 12.86 -17.50 3.66
CA LEU A 79 12.21 -16.27 3.23
C LEU A 79 12.71 -15.81 1.86
N VAL A 80 14.03 -15.81 1.62
CA VAL A 80 14.61 -15.46 0.32
C VAL A 80 14.12 -16.40 -0.78
N ALA A 81 14.07 -17.71 -0.52
CA ALA A 81 13.53 -18.69 -1.45
C ALA A 81 12.05 -18.43 -1.77
N LEU A 82 11.24 -18.11 -0.76
CA LEU A 82 9.84 -17.72 -0.93
C LEU A 82 9.69 -16.45 -1.79
N CYS A 83 10.53 -15.44 -1.56
CA CYS A 83 10.52 -14.21 -2.35
C CYS A 83 10.88 -14.48 -3.82
N TRP A 84 11.92 -15.27 -4.09
CA TRP A 84 12.29 -15.64 -5.46
C TRP A 84 11.22 -16.46 -6.16
N ALA A 85 10.60 -17.42 -5.48
CA ALA A 85 9.47 -18.17 -6.02
C ALA A 85 8.30 -17.23 -6.37
N GLY A 86 7.96 -16.29 -5.48
CA GLY A 86 6.95 -15.27 -5.73
C GLY A 86 7.27 -14.36 -6.92
N ILE A 87 8.54 -13.94 -7.06
CA ILE A 87 9.01 -13.14 -8.21
C ILE A 87 8.86 -13.92 -9.52
N ILE A 88 9.29 -15.18 -9.56
CA ILE A 88 9.23 -16.01 -10.77
C ILE A 88 7.77 -16.25 -11.20
N VAL A 89 6.90 -16.64 -10.26
CA VAL A 89 5.48 -16.86 -10.55
C VAL A 89 4.81 -15.56 -11.01
N SER A 90 5.13 -14.44 -10.37
CA SER A 90 4.62 -13.12 -10.78
C SER A 90 5.09 -12.75 -12.19
N ALA A 91 6.38 -12.93 -12.51
CA ALA A 91 6.92 -12.65 -13.83
C ALA A 91 6.27 -13.51 -14.93
N ALA A 92 6.01 -14.80 -14.66
CA ALA A 92 5.31 -15.68 -15.58
C ALA A 92 3.86 -15.21 -15.84
N LEU A 93 3.13 -14.80 -14.80
CA LEU A 93 1.78 -14.24 -14.92
C LEU A 93 1.77 -12.90 -15.67
N ILE A 94 2.77 -12.04 -15.48
CA ILE A 94 2.91 -10.78 -16.23
C ILE A 94 3.16 -11.06 -17.71
N ALA A 95 4.02 -12.04 -18.01
CA ALA A 95 4.30 -12.49 -19.38
C ALA A 95 3.05 -13.09 -20.04
N GLY A 96 2.08 -13.57 -19.25
CA GLY A 96 0.84 -14.16 -19.75
C GLY A 96 0.94 -15.67 -19.96
N ILE A 97 2.02 -16.32 -19.50
CA ILE A 97 2.29 -17.73 -19.77
C ILE A 97 1.23 -18.63 -19.10
N PRO A 98 0.91 -18.50 -17.79
CA PRO A 98 -0.16 -19.26 -17.16
C PRO A 98 -1.53 -19.05 -17.82
N GLN A 99 -1.80 -17.87 -18.37
CA GLN A 99 -3.07 -17.51 -18.99
C GLN A 99 -3.31 -18.20 -20.34
N LEU A 100 -2.28 -18.78 -20.95
CA LEU A 100 -2.38 -19.63 -22.14
C LEU A 100 -2.81 -21.08 -21.81
N ALA A 101 -2.82 -21.45 -20.54
CA ALA A 101 -3.19 -22.77 -20.07
C ALA A 101 -4.63 -22.76 -19.52
N PRO A 102 -5.19 -23.94 -19.15
CA PRO A 102 -6.54 -24.02 -18.59
C PRO A 102 -6.71 -23.13 -17.34
N PRO A 103 -7.94 -22.69 -17.02
CA PRO A 103 -8.21 -21.67 -16.01
C PRO A 103 -7.73 -22.01 -14.59
N TRP A 104 -7.52 -23.28 -14.27
CA TRP A 104 -6.97 -23.71 -12.99
C TRP A 104 -5.49 -23.36 -12.81
N VAL A 105 -4.73 -23.17 -13.90
CA VAL A 105 -3.30 -22.82 -13.86
C VAL A 105 -3.07 -21.40 -13.34
N PRO A 106 -3.65 -20.32 -13.93
CA PRO A 106 -3.53 -18.99 -13.37
C PRO A 106 -4.15 -18.91 -11.97
N MET A 107 -5.24 -19.66 -11.71
CA MET A 107 -5.82 -19.79 -10.37
C MET A 107 -4.79 -20.29 -9.35
N ALA A 108 -4.11 -21.40 -9.65
CA ALA A 108 -3.07 -21.95 -8.77
C ALA A 108 -1.92 -20.95 -8.57
N CYS A 109 -1.46 -20.29 -9.64
CA CYS A 109 -0.41 -19.27 -9.53
C CYS A 109 -0.81 -18.11 -8.60
N PHE A 110 -2.00 -17.54 -8.75
CA PHE A 110 -2.47 -16.47 -7.86
C PHE A 110 -2.69 -16.93 -6.41
N LEU A 111 -3.20 -18.15 -6.20
CA LEU A 111 -3.34 -18.71 -4.84
C LEU A 111 -1.98 -18.95 -4.18
N LEU A 112 -0.96 -19.35 -4.95
CA LEU A 112 0.43 -19.45 -4.49
C LEU A 112 1.00 -18.08 -4.11
N LEU A 113 0.81 -17.05 -4.96
CA LEU A 113 1.22 -15.68 -4.64
C LEU A 113 0.50 -15.15 -3.39
N TRP A 114 -0.81 -15.39 -3.29
CA TRP A 114 -1.63 -15.00 -2.16
C TRP A 114 -1.13 -15.64 -0.86
N LEU A 115 -0.96 -16.97 -0.82
CA LEU A 115 -0.49 -17.67 0.37
C LEU A 115 0.96 -17.32 0.71
N GLY A 116 1.83 -17.18 -0.30
CA GLY A 116 3.22 -16.81 -0.13
C GLY A 116 3.36 -15.41 0.46
N TYR A 117 2.64 -14.43 -0.09
CA TYR A 117 2.66 -13.06 0.42
C TYR A 117 1.96 -12.93 1.77
N MET A 118 0.86 -13.67 1.99
CA MET A 118 0.19 -13.75 3.29
C MET A 118 1.19 -14.21 4.34
N SER A 119 2.00 -15.21 4.02
CA SER A 119 3.02 -15.74 4.94
C SER A 119 4.04 -14.71 5.38
N ILE A 120 4.40 -13.76 4.51
CA ILE A 120 5.31 -12.64 4.81
C ILE A 120 4.57 -11.57 5.62
N SER A 121 3.40 -11.11 5.16
CA SER A 121 2.65 -10.04 5.82
C SER A 121 2.20 -10.42 7.24
N SER A 122 1.87 -11.69 7.48
CA SER A 122 1.44 -12.22 8.78
C SER A 122 2.50 -12.10 9.87
N ILE A 123 3.79 -12.18 9.51
CA ILE A 123 4.92 -12.02 10.43
C ILE A 123 5.60 -10.65 10.30
N GLY A 124 5.04 -9.77 9.47
CA GLY A 124 5.66 -8.49 9.11
C GLY A 124 5.43 -7.35 10.11
N GLN A 125 4.68 -7.60 11.19
CA GLN A 125 4.45 -6.67 12.31
C GLN A 125 4.10 -5.25 11.84
N THR A 126 4.65 -4.21 12.47
CA THR A 126 4.39 -2.80 12.11
C THR A 126 4.85 -2.46 10.68
N PHE A 127 5.94 -3.05 10.20
CA PHE A 127 6.49 -2.79 8.86
C PHE A 127 5.61 -3.32 7.71
N TYR A 128 4.62 -4.17 8.00
CA TYR A 128 3.63 -4.69 7.03
C TYR A 128 2.18 -4.44 7.49
N GLY A 129 1.97 -3.51 8.43
CA GLY A 129 0.66 -3.19 9.02
C GLY A 129 -0.23 -2.28 8.15
N PHE A 130 0.00 -2.20 6.85
CA PHE A 130 -0.59 -1.17 5.99
C PHE A 130 -1.76 -1.65 5.14
N GLY A 131 -2.70 -0.75 4.81
CA GLY A 131 -3.91 -1.09 4.05
C GLY A 131 -3.66 -1.64 2.64
N TRP A 132 -2.57 -1.25 1.99
CA TRP A 132 -2.21 -1.78 0.67
C TRP A 132 -1.70 -3.23 0.69
N GLU A 133 -1.24 -3.72 1.86
CA GLU A 133 -0.82 -5.11 2.05
C GLU A 133 -2.03 -6.05 1.97
N MET A 134 -3.09 -5.70 2.72
CA MET A 134 -4.36 -6.42 2.69
C MET A 134 -5.11 -6.25 1.36
N LEU A 135 -5.00 -5.08 0.71
CA LEU A 135 -5.57 -4.86 -0.62
C LEU A 135 -4.95 -5.78 -1.66
N LEU A 136 -3.63 -5.92 -1.67
CA LEU A 136 -2.92 -6.80 -2.60
C LEU A 136 -3.30 -8.27 -2.40
N LEU A 137 -3.41 -8.71 -1.14
CA LEU A 137 -3.86 -10.07 -0.82
C LEU A 137 -5.29 -10.32 -1.29
N GLU A 138 -6.21 -9.40 -1.01
CA GLU A 138 -7.60 -9.54 -1.40
C GLU A 138 -7.79 -9.50 -2.92
N ALA A 139 -7.10 -8.58 -3.61
CA ALA A 139 -7.11 -8.50 -5.07
C ALA A 139 -6.49 -9.75 -5.71
N GLY A 140 -5.38 -10.26 -5.16
CA GLY A 140 -4.73 -11.49 -5.60
C GLY A 140 -5.63 -12.72 -5.47
N PHE A 141 -6.36 -12.83 -4.35
CA PHE A 141 -7.34 -13.89 -4.16
C PHE A 141 -8.46 -13.82 -5.22
N LEU A 142 -9.01 -12.63 -5.47
CA LEU A 142 -10.04 -12.47 -6.52
C LEU A 142 -9.50 -12.77 -7.93
N ALA A 143 -8.25 -12.36 -8.22
CA ALA A 143 -7.63 -12.58 -9.53
C ALA A 143 -7.45 -14.06 -9.88
N ALA A 144 -7.32 -14.93 -8.87
CA ALA A 144 -7.27 -16.37 -9.06
C ALA A 144 -8.50 -16.93 -9.77
N PHE A 145 -9.66 -16.28 -9.63
CA PHE A 145 -10.93 -16.76 -10.16
C PHE A 145 -11.36 -16.05 -11.46
N LEU A 146 -10.49 -15.25 -12.07
CA LEU A 146 -10.79 -14.57 -13.34
C LEU A 146 -10.70 -15.50 -14.58
N GLY A 147 -10.12 -16.69 -14.45
CA GLY A 147 -9.98 -17.68 -15.53
C GLY A 147 -8.73 -17.47 -16.40
N SER A 148 -8.73 -18.07 -17.58
CA SER A 148 -7.65 -18.01 -18.60
C SER A 148 -8.20 -17.60 -19.97
N ASN A 149 -7.34 -17.56 -20.99
CA ASN A 149 -7.72 -17.21 -22.36
C ASN A 149 -8.73 -18.15 -23.02
N ASP A 150 -8.93 -19.35 -22.46
CA ASP A 150 -9.83 -20.37 -23.01
C ASP A 150 -11.32 -20.05 -22.81
N GLN A 151 -11.64 -19.07 -21.96
CA GLN A 151 -13.02 -18.76 -21.56
C GLN A 151 -13.18 -17.28 -21.21
N PRO A 152 -14.40 -16.70 -21.26
CA PRO A 152 -14.62 -15.34 -20.80
C PRO A 152 -14.44 -15.22 -19.27
N PRO A 153 -14.20 -14.01 -18.74
CA PRO A 153 -14.15 -13.82 -17.31
C PRO A 153 -15.54 -14.03 -16.66
N PRO A 154 -15.63 -14.61 -15.45
CA PRO A 154 -16.90 -14.76 -14.75
C PRO A 154 -17.47 -13.42 -14.29
N THR A 155 -18.76 -13.18 -14.59
CA THR A 155 -19.49 -11.97 -14.17
C THR A 155 -19.38 -11.75 -12.67
N VAL A 156 -19.56 -12.80 -11.87
CA VAL A 156 -19.49 -12.70 -10.41
C VAL A 156 -18.15 -12.14 -9.93
N VAL A 157 -17.03 -12.57 -10.52
CA VAL A 157 -15.70 -12.14 -10.10
C VAL A 157 -15.43 -10.69 -10.50
N ILE A 158 -15.89 -10.27 -11.69
CA ILE A 158 -15.84 -8.86 -12.11
C ILE A 158 -16.65 -7.97 -11.13
N VAL A 159 -17.85 -8.38 -10.75
CA VAL A 159 -18.67 -7.67 -9.76
C VAL A 159 -17.99 -7.63 -8.39
N LEU A 160 -17.28 -8.69 -7.98
CA LEU A 160 -16.48 -8.67 -6.74
C LEU A 160 -15.34 -7.66 -6.80
N PHE A 161 -14.70 -7.46 -7.96
CA PHE A 161 -13.72 -6.38 -8.14
C PHE A 161 -14.36 -5.00 -8.06
N TRP A 162 -15.56 -4.80 -8.62
CA TRP A 162 -16.31 -3.54 -8.43
C TRP A 162 -16.63 -3.31 -6.96
N TRP A 163 -17.02 -4.36 -6.24
CA TRP A 163 -17.27 -4.29 -4.80
C TRP A 163 -16.00 -4.00 -3.99
N LEU A 164 -14.85 -4.57 -4.37
CA LEU A 164 -13.55 -4.24 -3.78
C LEU A 164 -13.21 -2.76 -4.01
N LEU A 165 -13.36 -2.27 -5.24
CA LEU A 165 -13.12 -0.87 -5.58
C LEU A 165 -14.07 0.08 -4.85
N PHE A 166 -15.34 -0.30 -4.76
CA PHE A 166 -16.34 0.44 -4.02
C PHE A 166 -15.93 0.56 -2.56
N ARG A 167 -15.61 -0.55 -1.88
CA ARG A 167 -15.15 -0.50 -0.48
C ARG A 167 -13.90 0.33 -0.29
N LEU A 168 -13.00 0.33 -1.27
CA LEU A 168 -11.78 1.12 -1.26
C LEU A 168 -12.06 2.62 -1.35
N GLU A 169 -12.71 3.06 -2.42
CA GLU A 169 -12.96 4.49 -2.67
C GLU A 169 -14.04 5.04 -1.75
N PHE A 170 -15.18 4.35 -1.61
CA PHE A 170 -16.26 4.78 -0.72
C PHE A 170 -15.84 4.73 0.75
N GLY A 171 -15.11 3.69 1.16
CA GLY A 171 -14.54 3.62 2.51
C GLY A 171 -13.59 4.79 2.82
N ALA A 172 -12.74 5.17 1.85
CA ALA A 172 -11.86 6.32 1.96
C ALA A 172 -12.61 7.67 1.97
N GLY A 173 -13.68 7.83 1.19
CA GLY A 173 -14.51 9.04 1.22
C GLY A 173 -15.25 9.19 2.55
N MET A 174 -15.87 8.11 3.03
CA MET A 174 -16.68 8.12 4.24
C MET A 174 -15.83 8.45 5.48
N ILE A 175 -14.62 7.92 5.58
CA ILE A 175 -13.75 8.20 6.72
C ILE A 175 -13.26 9.66 6.73
N LYS A 176 -13.11 10.30 5.56
CA LYS A 176 -12.75 11.71 5.44
C LYS A 176 -13.88 12.62 5.90
N ILE A 177 -15.11 12.37 5.46
CA ILE A 177 -16.28 13.15 5.89
C ILE A 177 -16.53 13.01 7.40
N ARG A 178 -16.39 11.80 7.94
CA ARG A 178 -16.57 11.51 9.37
C ARG A 178 -15.40 11.97 10.24
N GLY A 179 -14.21 12.06 9.68
CA GLY A 179 -12.98 12.37 10.38
C GLY A 179 -12.80 13.87 10.63
N GLY A 180 -11.66 14.39 10.22
CA GLY A 180 -11.23 15.76 10.50
C GLY A 180 -12.15 16.82 9.91
N ARG A 181 -12.31 17.94 10.63
CA ARG A 181 -13.09 19.09 10.16
C ARG A 181 -12.53 19.68 8.87
N GLU A 182 -11.23 19.57 8.65
CA GLU A 182 -10.53 20.06 7.45
C GLU A 182 -11.07 19.47 6.14
N TRP A 183 -11.65 18.27 6.16
CA TRP A 183 -12.30 17.68 4.99
C TRP A 183 -13.67 18.30 4.70
N ARG A 184 -14.40 18.70 5.76
CA ARG A 184 -15.71 19.35 5.67
C ARG A 184 -15.58 20.85 5.38
N ASP A 185 -14.53 21.48 5.92
CA ASP A 185 -14.19 22.88 5.71
C ASP A 185 -13.40 23.11 4.40
N LEU A 186 -13.17 22.06 3.60
CA LEU A 186 -12.45 22.07 2.32
C LEU A 186 -11.00 22.59 2.39
N THR A 187 -10.32 22.37 3.52
CA THR A 187 -8.94 22.85 3.76
C THR A 187 -7.90 21.73 3.81
N ALA A 188 -8.31 20.46 3.83
CA ALA A 188 -7.42 19.30 3.94
C ALA A 188 -6.22 19.34 2.97
N LEU A 189 -6.47 19.63 1.69
CA LEU A 189 -5.44 19.64 0.63
C LEU A 189 -4.51 20.86 0.69
N THR A 190 -4.84 21.89 1.49
CA THR A 190 -3.91 22.99 1.78
C THR A 190 -2.71 22.51 2.60
N TYR A 191 -2.86 21.43 3.38
CA TYR A 191 -1.80 20.87 4.22
C TYR A 191 -1.22 19.57 3.63
N HIS A 192 -2.09 18.71 3.08
CA HIS A 192 -1.75 17.32 2.77
C HIS A 192 -0.53 17.16 1.85
N HIS A 193 -0.40 17.95 0.79
CA HIS A 193 0.72 17.83 -0.16
C HIS A 193 2.10 17.98 0.51
N GLU A 194 2.20 18.78 1.58
CA GLU A 194 3.43 18.96 2.37
C GLU A 194 3.58 17.89 3.46
N THR A 195 2.48 17.55 4.14
CA THR A 195 2.50 16.73 5.36
C THR A 195 2.30 15.23 5.11
N GLN A 196 1.96 14.83 3.88
CA GLN A 196 1.81 13.43 3.47
C GLN A 196 3.04 12.57 3.81
N PRO A 197 2.89 11.25 4.02
CA PRO A 197 3.98 10.40 4.49
C PRO A 197 5.27 10.54 3.68
N MET A 198 5.15 10.32 2.37
CA MET A 198 6.25 10.34 1.44
C MET A 198 5.92 11.27 0.27
N PRO A 199 6.42 12.52 0.27
CA PRO A 199 6.25 13.43 -0.86
C PRO A 199 7.00 12.91 -2.10
N GLY A 200 6.51 13.26 -3.28
CA GLY A 200 7.11 13.00 -4.58
C GLY A 200 7.66 14.27 -5.26
N PRO A 201 8.14 14.15 -6.52
CA PRO A 201 8.82 15.24 -7.21
C PRO A 201 7.96 16.50 -7.43
N LEU A 202 6.65 16.32 -7.57
CA LEU A 202 5.69 17.39 -7.85
C LEU A 202 4.93 17.87 -6.61
N SER A 203 5.15 17.26 -5.44
CA SER A 203 4.39 17.60 -4.22
C SER A 203 4.54 19.06 -3.82
N ARG A 204 5.73 19.64 -4.01
CA ARG A 204 5.95 21.07 -3.74
C ARG A 204 5.15 21.95 -4.69
N GLN A 205 5.15 21.63 -5.97
CA GLN A 205 4.41 22.38 -6.98
C GLN A 205 2.91 22.31 -6.70
N ALA A 206 2.41 21.12 -6.36
CA ALA A 206 1.03 20.91 -5.94
C ALA A 206 0.70 21.72 -4.68
N HIS A 207 1.53 21.66 -3.63
CA HIS A 207 1.33 22.42 -2.39
C HIS A 207 1.28 23.95 -2.60
N LEU A 208 2.02 24.47 -3.58
CA LEU A 208 2.07 25.90 -3.86
C LEU A 208 0.95 26.38 -4.80
N LEU A 209 -0.03 25.53 -5.14
CA LEU A 209 -1.22 25.94 -5.87
C LEU A 209 -2.11 26.83 -4.99
N PRO A 210 -2.94 27.70 -5.59
CA PRO A 210 -3.79 28.61 -4.84
C PRO A 210 -4.88 27.86 -4.07
N ARG A 211 -5.37 28.44 -2.97
CA ARG A 211 -6.38 27.82 -2.09
C ARG A 211 -7.67 27.40 -2.81
N TRP A 212 -8.10 28.11 -3.85
CA TRP A 212 -9.30 27.72 -4.60
C TRP A 212 -9.10 26.37 -5.31
N PHE A 213 -7.88 26.09 -5.78
CA PHE A 213 -7.54 24.81 -6.41
C PHE A 213 -7.63 23.69 -5.37
N HIS A 214 -7.05 23.89 -4.18
CA HIS A 214 -7.12 22.93 -3.09
C HIS A 214 -8.55 22.64 -2.62
N LYS A 215 -9.43 23.65 -2.59
CA LYS A 215 -10.87 23.43 -2.32
C LYS A 215 -11.49 22.55 -3.42
N GLY A 216 -11.15 22.82 -4.68
CA GLY A 216 -11.54 22.01 -5.82
C GLY A 216 -11.04 20.57 -5.73
N GLU A 217 -9.80 20.35 -5.28
CA GLU A 217 -9.26 19.00 -5.04
C GLU A 217 -10.05 18.26 -3.96
N VAL A 218 -10.42 18.93 -2.86
CA VAL A 218 -11.23 18.29 -1.82
C VAL A 218 -12.63 17.93 -2.35
N LEU A 219 -13.28 18.83 -3.08
CA LEU A 219 -14.58 18.56 -3.70
C LEU A 219 -14.50 17.42 -4.73
N GLY A 220 -13.48 17.44 -5.60
CA GLY A 220 -13.21 16.40 -6.58
C GLY A 220 -12.94 15.05 -5.91
N ASN A 221 -12.16 15.02 -4.83
CA ASN A 221 -11.95 13.82 -4.02
C ASN A 221 -13.28 13.31 -3.45
N HIS A 222 -14.12 14.18 -2.87
CA HIS A 222 -15.42 13.78 -2.32
C HIS A 222 -16.33 13.22 -3.41
N PHE A 223 -16.41 13.87 -4.57
CA PHE A 223 -17.20 13.37 -5.69
C PHE A 223 -16.70 12.00 -6.17
N ALA A 224 -15.40 11.87 -6.41
CA ALA A 224 -14.80 10.63 -6.90
C ALA A 224 -14.88 9.46 -5.90
N GLN A 225 -14.93 9.74 -4.60
CA GLN A 225 -14.98 8.69 -3.57
C GLN A 225 -16.39 8.41 -3.05
N LEU A 226 -17.29 9.39 -3.02
CA LEU A 226 -18.61 9.23 -2.41
C LEU A 226 -19.73 9.05 -3.44
N VAL A 227 -19.52 9.48 -4.69
CA VAL A 227 -20.56 9.45 -5.73
C VAL A 227 -20.19 8.49 -6.85
N VAL A 228 -19.00 8.64 -7.41
CA VAL A 228 -18.53 7.83 -8.55
C VAL A 228 -18.59 6.31 -8.31
N PRO A 229 -18.26 5.76 -7.12
CA PRO A 229 -18.24 4.32 -6.94
C PRO A 229 -19.59 3.62 -7.17
N PHE A 230 -20.72 4.31 -6.99
CA PHE A 230 -22.04 3.75 -7.27
C PHE A 230 -22.24 3.44 -8.75
N PHE A 231 -21.65 4.25 -9.64
CA PHE A 231 -21.74 4.07 -11.09
C PHE A 231 -20.88 2.91 -11.62
N LEU A 232 -19.97 2.35 -10.81
CA LEU A 232 -19.22 1.13 -11.16
C LEU A 232 -20.14 -0.07 -11.37
N PHE A 233 -21.30 -0.11 -10.71
CA PHE A 233 -22.28 -1.18 -10.85
C PHE A 233 -23.26 -0.97 -12.01
N ALA A 234 -23.22 0.18 -12.69
CA ALA A 234 -24.09 0.47 -13.83
C ALA A 234 -24.08 -0.63 -14.91
N PRO A 235 -22.95 -1.28 -15.24
CA PRO A 235 -22.95 -2.31 -16.28
C PRO A 235 -23.87 -3.52 -15.97
N ILE A 236 -24.21 -3.82 -14.71
CA ILE A 236 -25.21 -4.86 -14.35
C ILE A 236 -26.57 -4.57 -14.98
N LEU A 237 -26.93 -3.29 -15.15
CA LEU A 237 -28.19 -2.91 -15.78
C LEU A 237 -28.24 -3.35 -17.25
N GLY A 238 -27.10 -3.61 -17.89
CA GLY A 238 -27.02 -4.17 -19.24
C GLY A 238 -27.62 -5.58 -19.37
N LEU A 239 -27.91 -6.27 -18.25
CA LEU A 239 -28.69 -7.52 -18.24
C LEU A 239 -30.18 -7.29 -18.52
N PHE A 240 -30.69 -6.07 -18.30
CA PHE A 240 -32.10 -5.71 -18.46
C PHE A 240 -32.33 -4.63 -19.52
N LEU A 241 -31.35 -3.74 -19.71
CA LEU A 241 -31.40 -2.62 -20.64
C LEU A 241 -30.46 -2.89 -21.82
N PRO A 242 -30.98 -3.01 -23.05
CA PRO A 242 -30.13 -3.19 -24.23
C PRO A 242 -29.34 -1.92 -24.53
N GLY A 243 -28.18 -2.11 -25.15
CA GLY A 243 -27.33 -1.03 -25.65
C GLY A 243 -26.10 -0.72 -24.79
N PRO A 244 -25.21 0.16 -25.26
CA PRO A 244 -23.89 0.37 -24.67
C PRO A 244 -23.89 1.27 -23.43
N VAL A 245 -25.00 1.99 -23.17
CA VAL A 245 -25.06 3.05 -22.15
C VAL A 245 -24.64 2.56 -20.75
N PRO A 246 -25.15 1.43 -20.22
CA PRO A 246 -24.74 0.95 -18.90
C PRO A 246 -23.23 0.67 -18.77
N ALA A 247 -22.63 0.11 -19.83
CA ALA A 247 -21.20 -0.16 -19.88
C ALA A 247 -20.36 1.13 -19.98
N VAL A 248 -20.81 2.11 -20.78
CA VAL A 248 -20.15 3.42 -20.90
C VAL A 248 -20.17 4.16 -19.57
N VAL A 249 -21.28 4.13 -18.83
CA VAL A 249 -21.36 4.76 -17.49
C VAL A 249 -20.34 4.14 -16.54
N GLY A 250 -20.25 2.80 -16.51
CA GLY A 250 -19.24 2.09 -15.71
C GLY A 250 -17.80 2.45 -16.10
N ALA A 251 -17.52 2.52 -17.41
CA ALA A 251 -16.20 2.87 -17.92
C ALA A 251 -15.80 4.32 -17.60
N VAL A 252 -16.74 5.27 -17.68
CA VAL A 252 -16.53 6.66 -17.26
C VAL A 252 -16.26 6.74 -15.77
N ALA A 253 -17.00 5.99 -14.94
CA ALA A 253 -16.74 5.93 -13.50
C ALA A 253 -15.34 5.39 -13.19
N ALA A 254 -14.94 4.31 -13.84
CA ALA A 254 -13.58 3.76 -13.76
C ALA A 254 -12.53 4.77 -14.20
N ALA A 255 -12.74 5.48 -15.31
CA ALA A 255 -11.82 6.49 -15.81
C ALA A 255 -11.64 7.67 -14.83
N ILE A 256 -12.71 8.12 -14.16
CA ILE A 256 -12.63 9.15 -13.12
C ILE A 256 -11.81 8.65 -11.92
N VAL A 257 -12.04 7.40 -11.48
CA VAL A 257 -11.21 6.80 -10.42
C VAL A 257 -9.75 6.75 -10.86
N ILE A 258 -9.44 6.23 -12.05
CA ILE A 258 -8.07 6.16 -12.58
C ILE A 258 -7.43 7.56 -12.63
N ALA A 259 -8.12 8.57 -13.13
CA ALA A 259 -7.61 9.93 -13.22
C ALA A 259 -7.28 10.53 -11.85
N THR A 260 -8.14 10.33 -10.85
CA THR A 260 -7.88 10.82 -9.49
C THR A 260 -6.73 10.07 -8.82
N GLN A 261 -6.59 8.76 -9.04
CA GLN A 261 -5.46 7.99 -8.53
C GLN A 261 -4.14 8.37 -9.21
N LEU A 262 -4.14 8.66 -10.52
CA LEU A 262 -2.97 9.16 -11.24
C LEU A 262 -2.54 10.53 -10.70
N TRP A 263 -3.49 11.41 -10.36
CA TRP A 263 -3.16 12.66 -9.67
C TRP A 263 -2.42 12.40 -8.35
N LEU A 264 -2.91 11.47 -7.53
CA LEU A 264 -2.24 11.08 -6.27
C LEU A 264 -0.84 10.49 -6.49
N VAL A 265 -0.65 9.69 -7.55
CA VAL A 265 0.67 9.15 -7.94
C VAL A 265 1.63 10.26 -8.35
N LEU A 266 1.15 11.29 -9.06
CA LEU A 266 1.97 12.43 -9.49
C LEU A 266 2.37 13.31 -8.30
N THR A 267 1.47 13.52 -7.34
CA THR A 267 1.66 14.46 -6.23
C THR A 267 2.16 13.81 -4.94
N GLY A 268 2.40 12.50 -4.91
CA GLY A 268 2.84 11.79 -3.70
C GLY A 268 3.32 10.37 -3.96
N ASN A 269 3.82 9.70 -2.91
CA ASN A 269 4.21 8.30 -2.95
C ASN A 269 3.40 7.51 -1.91
N PHE A 270 2.58 6.55 -2.35
CA PHE A 270 1.79 5.70 -1.45
C PHE A 270 1.98 4.20 -1.70
N ALA A 271 3.24 3.77 -1.74
CA ALA A 271 3.60 2.39 -2.09
C ALA A 271 2.83 1.95 -3.35
N TRP A 272 2.26 0.76 -3.36
CA TRP A 272 1.40 0.29 -4.44
C TRP A 272 -0.09 0.58 -4.24
N LEU A 273 -0.51 1.40 -3.25
CA LEU A 273 -1.93 1.65 -2.98
C LEU A 273 -2.65 2.22 -4.21
N ASN A 274 -2.20 3.37 -4.73
CA ASN A 274 -2.86 4.01 -5.87
C ASN A 274 -2.74 3.17 -7.15
N TRP A 275 -1.60 2.51 -7.35
CA TRP A 275 -1.41 1.61 -8.48
C TRP A 275 -2.35 0.39 -8.41
N ALA A 276 -2.57 -0.18 -7.22
CA ALA A 276 -3.57 -1.23 -7.01
C ALA A 276 -4.98 -0.71 -7.32
N THR A 277 -5.34 0.47 -6.84
CA THR A 277 -6.63 1.09 -7.16
C THR A 277 -6.81 1.30 -8.66
N ILE A 278 -5.79 1.80 -9.36
CA ILE A 278 -5.81 1.99 -10.82
C ILE A 278 -6.06 0.65 -11.52
N VAL A 279 -5.28 -0.38 -11.19
CA VAL A 279 -5.43 -1.72 -11.78
C VAL A 279 -6.82 -2.27 -11.51
N ILE A 280 -7.32 -2.17 -10.29
CA ILE A 280 -8.66 -2.62 -9.92
C ILE A 280 -9.74 -1.82 -10.67
N ALA A 281 -9.56 -0.53 -10.90
CA ALA A 281 -10.50 0.31 -11.65
C ALA A 281 -10.71 -0.11 -13.09
N PHE A 282 -9.74 -0.77 -13.73
CA PHE A 282 -9.94 -1.38 -15.05
C PHE A 282 -11.02 -2.47 -15.06
N SER A 283 -11.41 -3.02 -13.90
CA SER A 283 -12.57 -3.91 -13.81
C SER A 283 -13.87 -3.27 -14.33
N GLY A 284 -14.01 -1.94 -14.28
CA GLY A 284 -15.17 -1.21 -14.81
C GLY A 284 -15.13 -0.94 -16.31
N ILE A 285 -14.06 -1.33 -17.02
CA ILE A 285 -13.86 -1.05 -18.45
C ILE A 285 -14.16 -2.32 -19.26
N GLY A 286 -15.35 -2.37 -19.84
CA GLY A 286 -15.73 -3.37 -20.85
C GLY A 286 -15.42 -2.88 -22.27
N VAL A 287 -14.80 -3.72 -23.08
CA VAL A 287 -14.60 -3.51 -24.52
C VAL A 287 -15.46 -4.54 -25.25
N PRO A 288 -16.43 -4.11 -26.09
CA PRO A 288 -17.28 -5.04 -26.82
C PRO A 288 -16.46 -6.07 -27.59
N ALA A 289 -16.75 -7.36 -27.38
CA ALA A 289 -16.04 -8.43 -28.08
C ALA A 289 -16.35 -8.38 -29.59
N ALA A 290 -15.30 -8.45 -30.43
CA ALA A 290 -15.44 -8.36 -31.89
C ALA A 290 -16.11 -9.60 -32.53
N SER A 291 -16.23 -10.72 -31.80
CA SER A 291 -16.76 -11.99 -32.30
C SER A 291 -18.10 -12.35 -31.66
N ALA A 292 -19.11 -12.59 -32.50
CA ALA A 292 -20.46 -12.99 -32.13
C ALA A 292 -20.62 -14.48 -31.72
N VAL A 293 -19.52 -15.19 -31.42
CA VAL A 293 -19.60 -16.60 -30.97
C VAL A 293 -19.83 -16.60 -29.46
N PRO A 294 -20.95 -17.16 -28.97
CA PRO A 294 -21.17 -17.32 -27.54
C PRO A 294 -20.13 -18.31 -26.99
N VAL A 295 -19.18 -17.81 -26.21
CA VAL A 295 -18.27 -18.66 -25.44
C VAL A 295 -18.88 -18.81 -24.05
N GLU A 296 -19.44 -19.98 -23.77
CA GLU A 296 -20.02 -20.26 -22.46
C GLU A 296 -18.94 -20.63 -21.44
N LEU A 297 -19.21 -20.36 -20.16
CA LEU A 297 -18.34 -20.79 -19.07
C LEU A 297 -18.56 -22.29 -18.78
N PRO A 298 -17.49 -23.09 -18.66
CA PRO A 298 -17.62 -24.48 -18.23
C PRO A 298 -18.33 -24.60 -16.88
N ILE A 299 -19.27 -25.55 -16.75
CA ILE A 299 -20.07 -25.76 -15.52
C ILE A 299 -19.21 -25.84 -14.24
N PRO A 300 -18.07 -26.58 -14.20
CA PRO A 300 -17.24 -26.60 -13.00
C PRO A 300 -16.73 -25.22 -12.60
N TRP A 301 -16.42 -24.36 -13.57
CA TRP A 301 -15.96 -23.00 -13.33
C TRP A 301 -17.09 -22.10 -12.81
N VAL A 302 -18.30 -22.26 -13.35
CA VAL A 302 -19.50 -21.57 -12.82
C VAL A 302 -19.73 -21.95 -11.36
N VAL A 303 -19.65 -23.23 -11.01
CA VAL A 303 -19.82 -23.71 -9.63
C VAL A 303 -18.75 -23.12 -8.70
N ILE A 304 -17.47 -23.19 -9.08
CA ILE A 304 -16.35 -22.65 -8.29
C ILE A 304 -16.52 -21.15 -8.05
N THR A 305 -16.76 -20.38 -9.11
CA THR A 305 -16.84 -18.92 -9.03
C THR A 305 -18.11 -18.45 -8.30
N SER A 306 -19.21 -19.18 -8.43
CA SER A 306 -20.44 -18.93 -7.66
C SER A 306 -20.24 -19.21 -6.18
N PHE A 307 -19.56 -20.31 -5.82
CA PHE A 307 -19.20 -20.61 -4.43
C PHE A 307 -18.33 -19.51 -3.83
N VAL A 308 -17.30 -19.06 -4.57
CA VAL A 308 -16.45 -17.93 -4.16
C VAL A 308 -17.28 -16.65 -4.00
N GLY A 309 -18.21 -16.38 -4.92
CA GLY A 309 -19.16 -15.27 -4.81
C GLY A 309 -19.96 -15.28 -3.52
N ILE A 310 -20.60 -16.41 -3.21
CA ILE A 310 -21.40 -16.59 -1.98
C ILE A 310 -20.54 -16.43 -0.73
N LEU A 311 -19.37 -17.09 -0.70
CA LEU A 311 -18.41 -16.97 0.40
C LEU A 311 -18.01 -15.51 0.62
N TYR A 312 -17.70 -14.79 -0.45
CA TYR A 312 -17.24 -13.41 -0.36
C TYR A 312 -18.33 -12.44 0.11
N VAL A 313 -19.59 -12.66 -0.32
CA VAL A 313 -20.75 -11.93 0.20
C VAL A 313 -20.89 -12.14 1.71
N ALA A 314 -20.80 -13.40 2.17
CA ALA A 314 -20.87 -13.70 3.60
C ALA A 314 -19.72 -13.03 4.39
N LEU A 315 -18.49 -13.09 3.87
CA LEU A 315 -17.32 -12.45 4.49
C LEU A 315 -17.38 -10.91 4.45
N SER A 316 -18.13 -10.32 3.53
CA SER A 316 -18.27 -8.86 3.40
C SER A 316 -19.17 -8.22 4.45
N TRP A 317 -19.96 -8.99 5.20
CA TRP A 317 -20.92 -8.46 6.16
C TRP A 317 -20.30 -7.53 7.22
N PRO A 318 -19.16 -7.86 7.88
CA PRO A 318 -18.54 -6.95 8.84
C PRO A 318 -18.01 -5.67 8.21
N ALA A 319 -17.42 -5.75 7.02
CA ALA A 319 -16.93 -4.57 6.29
C ALA A 319 -18.09 -3.66 5.86
N LEU A 320 -19.20 -4.25 5.40
CA LEU A 320 -20.42 -3.51 5.07
C LEU A 320 -20.96 -2.77 6.32
N ARG A 321 -21.07 -3.45 7.46
CA ARG A 321 -21.46 -2.80 8.73
C ARG A 321 -20.52 -1.67 9.12
N ASN A 322 -19.21 -1.85 8.90
CA ASN A 322 -18.21 -0.83 9.18
C ASN A 322 -18.37 0.43 8.29
N LEU A 323 -18.74 0.27 7.01
CA LEU A 323 -18.99 1.41 6.11
C LEU A 323 -20.11 2.33 6.61
N PHE A 324 -21.10 1.79 7.31
CA PHE A 324 -22.23 2.57 7.84
C PHE A 324 -22.10 2.88 9.34
N ALA A 325 -21.01 2.44 9.99
CA ALA A 325 -20.77 2.74 11.39
C ALA A 325 -20.36 4.20 11.60
N HIS A 326 -20.85 4.81 12.69
CA HIS A 326 -20.44 6.15 13.11
C HIS A 326 -18.94 6.23 13.40
N ARG A 327 -18.41 5.19 14.07
CA ARG A 327 -16.97 4.99 14.34
C ARG A 327 -16.41 3.94 13.39
N GLN A 328 -16.27 4.33 12.12
CA GLN A 328 -15.67 3.49 11.09
C GLN A 328 -14.22 3.14 11.45
N LEU A 329 -13.86 1.87 11.37
CA LEU A 329 -12.49 1.39 11.45
C LEU A 329 -11.76 1.60 10.11
N MET A 330 -10.49 2.00 10.19
CA MET A 330 -9.62 2.24 9.05
C MET A 330 -8.70 1.04 8.81
N ASN A 331 -8.61 0.55 7.56
CA ASN A 331 -7.72 -0.56 7.18
C ASN A 331 -7.86 -1.77 8.12
N ALA A 332 -9.10 -2.23 8.30
CA ALA A 332 -9.44 -3.30 9.24
C ALA A 332 -9.74 -4.61 8.51
N SER A 333 -9.14 -5.70 9.03
CA SER A 333 -9.41 -7.07 8.59
C SER A 333 -10.30 -7.77 9.60
N PHE A 334 -11.40 -8.37 9.13
CA PHE A 334 -12.42 -8.99 10.00
C PHE A 334 -12.28 -10.51 10.10
N ASN A 335 -11.39 -11.09 9.31
CA ASN A 335 -11.02 -12.49 9.38
C ASN A 335 -9.50 -12.62 9.23
N ARG A 336 -8.97 -13.80 9.54
CA ARG A 336 -7.52 -14.03 9.50
C ARG A 336 -6.96 -14.17 8.08
N TRP A 337 -7.82 -14.37 7.09
CA TRP A 337 -7.46 -14.54 5.68
C TRP A 337 -7.35 -13.22 4.91
N GLN A 338 -7.59 -12.09 5.56
CA GLN A 338 -7.57 -10.75 4.97
C GLN A 338 -8.42 -10.66 3.69
N LEU A 339 -9.62 -11.26 3.73
CA LEU A 339 -10.60 -11.14 2.65
C LEU A 339 -11.76 -10.24 3.09
N ALA A 340 -12.35 -9.51 2.14
CA ALA A 340 -13.46 -8.61 2.38
C ALA A 340 -13.18 -7.59 3.51
N ASN A 341 -12.03 -6.92 3.43
CA ASN A 341 -11.56 -5.95 4.43
C ASN A 341 -12.31 -4.60 4.34
N ALA A 342 -12.12 -3.75 5.35
CA ALA A 342 -12.47 -2.34 5.29
C ALA A 342 -11.25 -1.49 4.98
N TYR A 343 -11.40 -0.55 4.05
CA TYR A 343 -10.34 0.36 3.64
C TYR A 343 -10.68 1.79 4.02
N GLY A 344 -9.65 2.57 4.33
CA GLY A 344 -9.77 3.99 4.59
C GLY A 344 -8.39 4.62 4.68
N ALA A 345 -8.29 5.89 4.29
CA ALA A 345 -7.03 6.61 4.35
C ALA A 345 -7.27 8.08 4.67
N PHE A 346 -6.38 8.64 5.49
CA PHE A 346 -6.33 10.08 5.80
C PHE A 346 -7.66 10.65 6.32
N GLY A 347 -8.31 9.95 7.26
CA GLY A 347 -9.50 10.47 7.94
C GLY A 347 -9.25 11.84 8.59
N THR A 348 -8.01 12.10 9.02
CA THR A 348 -7.50 13.42 9.43
C THR A 348 -6.23 13.75 8.67
N VAL A 349 -5.91 15.04 8.58
CA VAL A 349 -4.70 15.55 7.92
C VAL A 349 -3.83 16.31 8.91
N THR A 350 -2.57 15.89 9.02
CA THR A 350 -1.55 16.59 9.80
C THR A 350 -1.31 17.99 9.22
N LYS A 351 -1.21 19.01 10.08
CA LYS A 351 -1.05 20.42 9.66
C LYS A 351 0.40 20.91 9.65
N GLU A 352 1.28 20.20 10.32
CA GLU A 352 2.71 20.49 10.35
C GLU A 352 3.50 19.22 10.03
N ARG A 353 4.57 19.34 9.25
CA ARG A 353 5.48 18.23 9.00
C ARG A 353 6.61 18.27 10.01
N ILE A 354 6.57 17.36 10.99
CA ILE A 354 7.70 17.14 11.89
C ILE A 354 8.48 15.95 11.36
N GLU A 355 9.81 16.08 11.29
CA GLU A 355 10.71 15.00 10.85
C GLU A 355 11.71 14.71 11.96
N ILE A 356 11.87 13.42 12.28
CA ILE A 356 12.98 12.96 13.10
C ILE A 356 14.20 12.72 12.20
N VAL A 357 15.32 13.27 12.63
CA VAL A 357 16.65 13.14 12.04
C VAL A 357 17.52 12.41 13.05
N VAL A 358 18.16 11.34 12.59
CA VAL A 358 19.09 10.56 13.41
C VAL A 358 20.50 11.01 13.08
N GLU A 359 21.26 11.34 14.11
CA GLU A 359 22.61 11.87 14.02
C GLU A 359 23.57 10.95 14.79
N GLY A 360 24.81 10.82 14.33
CA GLY A 360 25.87 10.15 15.07
C GLY A 360 27.10 11.02 15.24
N THR A 361 28.02 10.59 16.10
CA THR A 361 29.38 11.13 16.19
C THR A 361 30.35 10.05 16.68
N THR A 362 31.63 10.16 16.27
CA THR A 362 32.73 9.30 16.74
C THR A 362 33.53 9.94 17.88
N GLU A 363 33.23 11.19 18.22
CA GLU A 363 33.94 11.95 19.24
C GLU A 363 33.63 11.43 20.66
N GLU A 364 34.54 11.70 21.59
CA GLU A 364 34.42 11.25 22.98
C GLU A 364 33.35 12.00 23.76
N ASP A 365 33.37 13.33 23.70
CA ASP A 365 32.44 14.19 24.41
C ASP A 365 31.23 14.52 23.51
N PRO A 366 30.03 14.00 23.81
CA PRO A 366 28.85 14.23 22.97
C PRO A 366 28.33 15.68 23.02
N ASP A 367 28.71 16.47 24.03
CA ASP A 367 28.24 17.85 24.21
C ASP A 367 29.02 18.85 23.35
N ALA A 368 30.30 18.57 23.07
CA ALA A 368 31.17 19.36 22.19
C ALA A 368 31.26 18.82 20.75
N ALA A 369 30.75 17.61 20.51
CA ALA A 369 30.93 16.90 19.24
C ALA A 369 30.25 17.56 18.03
N ASP A 370 30.86 17.38 16.85
CA ASP A 370 30.16 17.55 15.58
C ASP A 370 29.29 16.32 15.28
N TRP A 371 28.04 16.58 14.92
CA TRP A 371 27.01 15.55 14.74
C TRP A 371 26.62 15.42 13.27
N ARG A 372 26.73 14.21 12.74
CA ARG A 372 26.53 13.93 11.32
C ARG A 372 25.24 13.14 11.11
N GLU A 373 24.40 13.60 10.19
CA GLU A 373 23.08 13.02 9.91
C GLU A 373 23.16 11.73 9.08
N TYR A 374 22.40 10.71 9.48
CA TYR A 374 22.10 9.55 8.64
C TYR A 374 21.06 9.94 7.58
N ALA A 375 21.38 9.74 6.30
CA ALA A 375 20.48 10.10 5.21
C ALA A 375 19.59 8.92 4.82
N PHE A 376 18.29 9.16 4.77
CA PHE A 376 17.29 8.16 4.38
C PHE A 376 16.98 8.20 2.88
N LYS A 377 16.40 7.12 2.34
CA LYS A 377 16.22 6.93 0.89
C LYS A 377 15.17 7.82 0.27
N GLY A 378 14.05 8.08 0.94
CA GLY A 378 12.93 8.81 0.38
C GLY A 378 12.30 9.86 1.30
N LYS A 379 12.42 9.75 2.63
CA LYS A 379 11.90 10.80 3.51
C LYS A 379 12.68 12.12 3.33
N PRO A 380 12.06 13.28 3.63
CA PRO A 380 12.77 14.55 3.66
C PRO A 380 13.96 14.54 4.64
N GLY A 381 15.03 15.21 4.24
CA GLY A 381 16.29 15.32 4.98
C GLY A 381 17.03 16.56 4.51
N ASP A 382 18.02 16.40 3.63
CA ASP A 382 18.69 17.52 2.97
C ASP A 382 17.68 18.52 2.36
N VAL A 383 17.80 19.78 2.74
CA VAL A 383 16.90 20.86 2.36
C VAL A 383 16.90 21.17 0.86
N ARG A 384 17.98 20.84 0.16
CA ARG A 384 18.08 21.02 -1.30
C ARG A 384 17.52 19.85 -2.10
N ARG A 385 17.26 18.72 -1.43
CA ARG A 385 16.84 17.50 -2.10
C ARG A 385 15.38 17.59 -2.55
N VAL A 386 15.17 17.42 -3.85
CA VAL A 386 13.85 17.18 -4.42
C VAL A 386 13.43 15.74 -4.09
N PRO A 387 12.25 15.50 -3.49
CA PRO A 387 11.75 14.15 -3.27
C PRO A 387 11.63 13.38 -4.59
N ARG A 388 11.92 12.07 -4.59
CA ARG A 388 11.90 11.24 -5.80
C ARG A 388 10.59 10.45 -5.92
N GLN A 389 10.32 9.93 -7.11
CA GLN A 389 9.26 8.94 -7.31
C GLN A 389 9.76 7.57 -6.85
N PHE A 390 9.10 6.97 -5.87
CA PHE A 390 9.39 5.64 -5.33
C PHE A 390 8.24 4.67 -5.56
N ALA A 391 6.99 5.12 -5.38
CA ALA A 391 5.81 4.31 -5.64
C ALA A 391 5.82 3.80 -7.10
N PRO A 392 5.57 2.49 -7.36
CA PRO A 392 4.90 1.54 -6.48
C PRO A 392 5.76 0.89 -5.38
N TYR A 393 7.07 1.11 -5.35
CA TYR A 393 7.94 0.53 -4.32
C TYR A 393 7.68 1.15 -2.94
N HIS A 394 7.78 0.33 -1.89
CA HIS A 394 7.56 0.77 -0.51
C HIS A 394 8.88 0.80 0.28
N LEU A 395 9.35 1.99 0.65
CA LEU A 395 10.47 2.20 1.56
C LEU A 395 9.99 2.11 3.02
N ARG A 396 10.03 0.91 3.60
CA ARG A 396 9.33 0.60 4.87
C ARG A 396 9.90 1.35 6.07
N LEU A 397 11.23 1.45 6.15
CA LEU A 397 11.91 2.18 7.22
C LEU A 397 11.60 3.68 7.14
N ASP A 398 11.81 4.29 5.98
CA ASP A 398 11.47 5.70 5.72
C ASP A 398 10.01 6.02 6.03
N TRP A 399 9.10 5.12 5.67
CA TRP A 399 7.68 5.30 5.93
C TRP A 399 7.36 5.29 7.41
N LEU A 400 7.94 4.37 8.20
CA LEU A 400 7.74 4.34 9.65
C LEU A 400 8.36 5.54 10.37
N MET A 401 9.46 6.11 9.85
CA MET A 401 10.02 7.36 10.40
C MET A 401 9.00 8.51 10.38
N TRP A 402 8.07 8.55 9.42
CA TRP A 402 6.99 9.55 9.38
C TRP A 402 5.95 9.37 10.48
N PHE A 403 5.76 8.15 11.01
CA PHE A 403 4.80 7.91 12.09
C PHE A 403 5.34 8.28 13.47
N LEU A 404 6.66 8.27 13.69
CA LEU A 404 7.25 8.54 15.00
C LEU A 404 6.80 9.88 15.63
N PRO A 405 6.75 11.01 14.89
CA PRO A 405 6.26 12.28 15.44
C PRO A 405 4.77 12.31 15.75
N LEU A 406 3.99 11.37 15.17
CA LEU A 406 2.55 11.23 15.39
C LEU A 406 2.25 10.31 16.60
N GLY A 407 3.24 9.52 17.01
CA GLY A 407 3.17 8.61 18.15
C GLY A 407 3.27 9.35 19.50
N ARG A 408 2.96 8.62 20.58
CA ARG A 408 3.10 9.13 21.97
C ARG A 408 4.49 8.88 22.55
N SER A 409 5.20 7.86 22.05
CA SER A 409 6.52 7.43 22.48
C SER A 409 7.32 6.90 21.29
N LEU A 410 8.63 6.73 21.47
CA LEU A 410 9.46 6.01 20.52
C LEU A 410 9.08 4.52 20.53
N ASP A 411 8.87 3.95 19.36
CA ASP A 411 8.53 2.54 19.21
C ASP A 411 9.76 1.63 19.39
N ASP A 412 9.55 0.37 19.80
CA ASP A 412 10.62 -0.60 20.05
C ASP A 412 11.57 -0.79 18.85
N TRP A 413 11.01 -0.80 17.63
CA TRP A 413 11.81 -0.93 16.40
C TRP A 413 12.78 0.24 16.22
N PHE A 414 12.43 1.45 16.69
CA PHE A 414 13.27 2.62 16.57
C PHE A 414 14.43 2.58 17.58
N THR A 415 14.16 2.09 18.79
CA THR A 415 15.21 1.82 19.79
C THR A 415 16.19 0.78 19.26
N ALA A 416 15.69 -0.34 18.72
CA ALA A 416 16.53 -1.35 18.07
C ALA A 416 17.31 -0.77 16.88
N PHE A 417 16.70 0.11 16.09
CA PHE A 417 17.37 0.81 14.98
C PHE A 417 18.55 1.65 15.46
N VAL A 418 18.39 2.44 16.54
CA VAL A 418 19.49 3.22 17.13
C VAL A 418 20.63 2.33 17.60
N VAL A 419 20.33 1.19 18.23
CA VAL A 419 21.35 0.21 18.63
C VAL A 419 22.09 -0.34 17.41
N ARG A 420 21.38 -0.71 16.34
CA ARG A 420 22.00 -1.21 15.09
C ARG A 420 22.90 -0.17 14.41
N LEU A 421 22.58 1.12 14.54
CA LEU A 421 23.47 2.19 14.07
C LEU A 421 24.75 2.30 14.89
N LEU A 422 24.67 2.17 16.23
CA LEU A 422 25.84 2.13 17.10
C LEU A 422 26.74 0.89 16.85
N GLU A 423 26.13 -0.22 16.44
CA GLU A 423 26.84 -1.42 16.01
C GLU A 423 27.44 -1.30 14.60
N ALA A 424 27.09 -0.26 13.84
CA ALA A 424 27.34 -0.13 12.40
C ALA A 424 26.90 -1.39 11.62
N ASP A 425 25.72 -1.93 11.94
CA ASP A 425 25.19 -3.15 11.33
C ASP A 425 25.01 -2.98 9.80
N PRO A 426 25.79 -3.69 8.97
CA PRO A 426 25.79 -3.44 7.52
C PRO A 426 24.42 -3.65 6.84
N PRO A 427 23.63 -4.70 7.18
CA PRO A 427 22.27 -4.84 6.65
C PRO A 427 21.35 -3.66 6.99
N THR A 428 21.45 -3.11 8.21
CA THR A 428 20.67 -1.93 8.63
C THR A 428 21.15 -0.67 7.90
N LEU A 429 22.46 -0.44 7.81
CA LEU A 429 23.03 0.69 7.08
C LEU A 429 22.66 0.66 5.58
N ALA A 430 22.54 -0.53 4.99
CA ALA A 430 22.08 -0.68 3.60
C ALA A 430 20.62 -0.27 3.36
N LEU A 431 19.80 -0.13 4.42
CA LEU A 431 18.45 0.46 4.31
C LEU A 431 18.50 1.98 4.12
N LEU A 432 19.58 2.63 4.54
CA LEU A 432 19.79 4.07 4.42
C LEU A 432 20.33 4.44 3.03
N HIS A 433 20.22 5.73 2.70
CA HIS A 433 20.81 6.29 1.50
C HIS A 433 22.29 6.59 1.69
N ARG A 434 22.66 7.12 2.87
CA ARG A 434 24.04 7.43 3.21
C ARG A 434 24.27 7.20 4.69
N ASP A 435 25.29 6.41 4.97
CA ASP A 435 25.98 6.37 6.26
C ASP A 435 27.07 7.44 6.26
N PRO A 436 27.07 8.41 7.21
CA PRO A 436 28.14 9.40 7.31
C PRO A 436 29.48 8.81 7.76
N PHE A 437 29.53 7.59 8.32
CA PHE A 437 30.74 7.00 8.88
C PHE A 437 31.38 5.93 7.99
N ASP A 438 30.85 5.70 6.79
CA ASP A 438 31.38 4.73 5.83
C ASP A 438 31.60 3.32 6.43
N GLY A 439 30.67 2.89 7.30
CA GLY A 439 30.70 1.61 8.01
C GLY A 439 31.47 1.63 9.33
N ALA A 440 32.10 2.74 9.72
CA ALA A 440 32.72 2.87 11.03
C ALA A 440 31.66 3.06 12.12
N ARG A 441 31.92 2.49 13.31
CA ARG A 441 31.00 2.58 14.45
C ARG A 441 31.02 3.99 15.05
N PRO A 442 29.87 4.68 15.15
CA PRO A 442 29.80 5.90 15.94
C PRO A 442 29.93 5.55 17.42
N ARG A 443 30.46 6.49 18.21
CA ARG A 443 30.51 6.37 19.67
C ARG A 443 29.16 6.74 20.29
N TRP A 444 28.50 7.73 19.70
CA TRP A 444 27.20 8.22 20.14
C TRP A 444 26.24 8.34 18.96
N VAL A 445 24.96 8.04 19.22
CA VAL A 445 23.83 8.30 18.32
C VAL A 445 22.79 9.11 19.09
N ARG A 446 22.13 10.05 18.42
CA ARG A 446 21.00 10.81 18.98
C ARG A 446 19.91 11.00 17.95
N ALA A 447 18.73 11.41 18.40
CA ALA A 447 17.63 11.76 17.50
C ALA A 447 17.13 13.17 17.83
N VAL A 448 16.97 13.98 16.79
CA VAL A 448 16.41 15.33 16.89
C VAL A 448 15.22 15.49 15.96
N SER A 449 14.34 16.41 16.27
CA SER A 449 13.20 16.76 15.43
C SER A 449 13.37 18.16 14.86
N TYR A 450 12.87 18.34 13.64
CA TYR A 450 12.70 19.64 13.01
C TYR A 450 11.29 19.75 12.44
N ARG A 451 10.78 20.97 12.39
CA ARG A 451 9.63 21.29 11.53
C ARG A 451 10.15 21.53 10.12
N TYR A 452 9.65 20.75 9.17
CA TYR A 452 9.85 20.96 7.75
C TYR A 452 8.64 21.66 7.14
N ARG A 453 8.91 22.52 6.16
CA ARG A 453 7.92 23.02 5.21
C ARG A 453 8.55 23.14 3.83
N PHE A 454 7.74 23.13 2.79
CA PHE A 454 8.24 23.47 1.46
C PHE A 454 8.67 24.94 1.42
N SER A 455 9.75 25.21 0.69
CA SER A 455 10.15 26.57 0.38
C SER A 455 9.13 27.22 -0.56
N THR A 456 8.87 28.51 -0.37
CA THR A 456 8.06 29.30 -1.30
C THR A 456 8.77 29.47 -2.65
N ARG A 457 8.07 29.97 -3.67
CA ARG A 457 8.69 30.27 -4.98
C ARG A 457 9.81 31.30 -4.87
N ALA A 458 9.69 32.28 -3.98
CA ALA A 458 10.71 33.30 -3.76
C ALA A 458 11.94 32.72 -3.05
N GLU A 459 11.74 31.97 -1.95
CA GLU A 459 12.83 31.32 -1.21
C GLU A 459 13.64 30.37 -2.11
N LYS A 460 12.97 29.51 -2.90
CA LYS A 460 13.66 28.60 -3.82
C LYS A 460 14.49 29.34 -4.87
N ARG A 461 14.02 30.50 -5.36
CA ARG A 461 14.82 31.32 -6.31
C ARG A 461 16.04 31.95 -5.65
N ALA A 462 15.93 32.31 -4.37
CA ALA A 462 17.01 32.96 -3.63
C ALA A 462 18.08 31.97 -3.14
N THR A 463 17.68 30.82 -2.59
CA THR A 463 18.62 29.89 -1.93
C THR A 463 18.82 28.57 -2.68
N GLY A 464 17.95 28.25 -3.63
CA GLY A 464 17.89 26.94 -4.29
C GLY A 464 17.22 25.85 -3.46
N ASP A 465 16.87 26.10 -2.20
CA ASP A 465 16.36 25.06 -1.30
C ASP A 465 14.92 24.66 -1.66
N VAL A 466 14.62 23.38 -1.49
CA VAL A 466 13.29 22.78 -1.72
C VAL A 466 12.49 22.76 -0.43
N TRP A 467 13.17 22.57 0.70
CA TRP A 467 12.62 22.55 2.03
C TRP A 467 13.21 23.66 2.88
N VAL A 468 12.46 24.09 3.88
CA VAL A 468 12.95 24.89 4.99
C VAL A 468 12.77 24.07 6.24
N ARG A 469 13.81 23.95 7.06
CA ARG A 469 13.77 23.27 8.36
C ARG A 469 14.03 24.25 9.49
N GLU A 470 13.21 24.19 10.54
CA GLU A 470 13.29 25.08 11.70
C GLU A 470 12.96 24.34 13.01
N ARG A 471 13.12 25.03 14.15
CA ARG A 471 12.67 24.57 15.49
C ARG A 471 13.27 23.22 15.91
N ARG A 472 14.60 23.14 15.88
CA ARG A 472 15.35 21.97 16.32
C ARG A 472 15.02 21.62 17.78
N ARG A 473 14.66 20.37 18.06
CA ARG A 473 14.46 19.85 19.43
C ARG A 473 15.07 18.48 19.59
N ILE A 474 15.71 18.22 20.72
CA ILE A 474 16.22 16.88 21.06
C ILE A 474 15.02 15.98 21.37
N VAL A 475 14.96 14.81 20.73
CA VAL A 475 13.94 13.77 20.96
C VAL A 475 14.53 12.62 21.77
N LEU A 476 15.76 12.22 21.42
CA LEU A 476 16.57 11.25 22.14
C LEU A 476 17.96 11.88 22.32
N GLY A 477 18.43 11.96 23.56
CA GLY A 477 19.79 12.43 23.87
C GLY A 477 20.88 11.49 23.32
N PRO A 478 22.16 11.85 23.48
CA PRO A 478 23.27 10.98 23.10
C PRO A 478 23.19 9.63 23.81
N VAL A 479 23.16 8.54 23.04
CA VAL A 479 23.24 7.17 23.53
C VAL A 479 24.44 6.47 22.91
N GLY A 480 25.14 5.66 23.70
CA GLY A 480 26.33 4.91 23.28
C GLY A 480 26.26 3.46 23.75
N LEU A 481 27.04 2.59 23.11
CA LEU A 481 27.24 1.23 23.62
C LEU A 481 28.21 1.29 24.80
N ARG A 482 27.84 0.66 25.92
CA ARG A 482 28.70 0.55 27.09
C ARG A 482 29.86 -0.41 26.85
#